data_AF-A0A7S4I404-F1
#
_entry.id   AF-A0A7S4I404-F1
#
_cell.length_a   1.000
_cell.length_b   1.000
_cell.length_c   1.000
_cell.angle_alpha   90.00
_cell.angle_beta   90.00
_cell.angle_gamma   90.00
#
_symmetry.space_group_name_H-M   'P 1'
#
loop_
_entity.id
_entity.type
_entity.pdbx_description
1 polymer ?
#
loop_
_entity_poly.entity_id
_entity_poly.type
_entity_poly.pdbx_seq_one_letter_code
_entity_poly.pdbx_strand_id
1 'polypeptide(L)'
;MSVPATEEELAHYSDIMEMLQKRWSGITPEAKKNMSAVNEDPILREESMNEFLQAWASVGINEDGRLSQDEFVSFNSQHLANILKRLGWAPALTDEDSRHIWKAIYTLNLNDNGISMEQYGRYHAVMKVYIN
;
A
#
# COMPACT_ATOMS: atom_id res chain seq x y z
N MET A 1 4.18 6.01 16.54
CA MET A 1 5.23 5.07 16.10
C MET A 1 4.55 3.89 15.44
N SER A 2 4.95 3.50 14.22
CA SER A 2 4.35 2.34 13.53
C SER A 2 4.77 1.06 14.27
N VAL A 3 3.81 0.16 14.51
CA VAL A 3 4.07 -1.11 15.19
C VAL A 3 4.87 -2.01 14.25
N PRO A 4 6.00 -2.61 14.69
CA PRO A 4 6.76 -3.55 13.88
C PRO A 4 5.90 -4.74 13.40
N ALA A 5 6.23 -5.27 12.23
CA ALA A 5 5.63 -6.51 11.71
C ALA A 5 5.98 -7.70 12.60
N THR A 6 5.04 -8.63 12.81
CA THR A 6 5.29 -9.88 13.54
C THR A 6 5.82 -10.98 12.63
N GLU A 7 6.42 -12.04 13.20
CA GLU A 7 6.87 -13.21 12.42
C GLU A 7 5.73 -13.91 11.68
N GLU A 8 4.55 -13.97 12.30
CA GLU A 8 3.33 -14.52 11.68
C GLU A 8 2.91 -13.70 10.45
N GLU A 9 2.94 -12.37 10.55
CA GLU A 9 2.64 -11.50 9.40
C GLU A 9 3.68 -11.63 8.29
N LEU A 10 4.97 -11.70 8.64
CA LEU A 10 6.04 -11.91 7.67
C LEU A 10 5.83 -13.22 6.89
N ALA A 11 5.50 -14.31 7.58
CA ALA A 11 5.20 -15.60 6.96
C ALA A 11 3.94 -15.52 6.09
N HIS A 12 2.86 -14.91 6.59
CA HIS A 12 1.58 -14.79 5.90
C HIS A 12 1.67 -13.99 4.60
N TYR A 13 2.45 -12.90 4.59
CA TYR A 13 2.59 -12.04 3.42
C TYR A 13 3.71 -12.46 2.46
N SER A 14 4.45 -13.55 2.73
CA SER A 14 5.61 -13.97 1.94
C SER A 14 5.34 -14.02 0.42
N ASP A 15 4.25 -14.67 -0.01
CA ASP A 15 3.86 -14.75 -1.42
C ASP A 15 3.60 -13.36 -2.06
N ILE A 16 2.93 -12.47 -1.32
CA ILE A 16 2.72 -11.08 -1.76
C ILE A 16 4.05 -10.34 -1.86
N MET A 17 4.96 -10.55 -0.91
CA MET A 17 6.26 -9.89 -0.92
C MET A 17 7.13 -10.36 -2.07
N GLU A 18 7.10 -11.65 -2.44
CA GLU A 18 7.79 -12.15 -3.64
C GLU A 18 7.23 -11.53 -4.94
N MET A 19 5.90 -11.41 -5.03
CA MET A 19 5.25 -10.72 -6.15
C MET A 19 5.70 -9.25 -6.20
N LEU A 20 5.61 -8.53 -5.08
CA LEU A 20 6.00 -7.12 -5.01
C LEU A 20 7.47 -6.93 -5.33
N GLN A 21 8.38 -7.76 -4.84
CA GLN A 21 9.80 -7.65 -5.15
C GLN A 21 10.06 -7.69 -6.67
N LYS A 22 9.36 -8.56 -7.40
CA LYS A 22 9.43 -8.62 -8.88
C LYS A 22 8.84 -7.37 -9.53
N ARG A 23 7.77 -6.80 -8.99
CA ARG A 23 7.15 -5.57 -9.49
C ARG A 23 7.98 -4.32 -9.18
N TRP A 24 8.72 -4.35 -8.09
CA TRP A 24 9.57 -3.26 -7.60
C TRP A 24 11.01 -3.30 -8.12
N SER A 25 11.46 -4.40 -8.74
CA SER A 25 12.82 -4.54 -9.27
C SER A 25 13.16 -3.51 -10.36
N GLY A 26 12.16 -2.88 -10.97
CA GLY A 26 12.32 -1.86 -12.01
C GLY A 26 12.46 -0.42 -11.50
N ILE A 27 12.52 -0.20 -10.19
CA ILE A 27 12.63 1.17 -9.64
C ILE A 27 13.93 1.85 -10.08
N THR A 28 13.80 3.06 -10.64
CA THR A 28 14.96 3.82 -11.15
C THR A 28 15.73 4.51 -10.01
N PRO A 29 17.02 4.82 -10.19
CA PRO A 29 17.77 5.62 -9.20
C PRO A 29 17.13 6.99 -8.93
N GLU A 30 16.53 7.60 -9.94
CA GLU A 30 15.80 8.86 -9.81
C GLU A 30 14.54 8.71 -8.93
N ALA A 31 13.76 7.65 -9.15
CA ALA A 31 12.61 7.36 -8.31
C ALA A 31 13.01 7.09 -6.85
N LYS A 32 14.12 6.39 -6.61
CA LYS A 32 14.69 6.21 -5.26
C LYS A 32 15.06 7.55 -4.62
N LYS A 33 15.72 8.44 -5.38
CA LYS A 33 16.08 9.79 -4.91
C LYS A 33 14.83 10.61 -4.55
N ASN A 34 13.80 10.59 -5.40
CA ASN A 34 12.54 11.28 -5.16
C ASN A 34 11.82 10.71 -3.93
N MET A 35 11.84 9.39 -3.75
CA MET A 35 11.28 8.73 -2.57
C MET A 35 12.02 9.15 -1.29
N SER A 36 13.35 9.23 -1.30
CA SER A 36 14.13 9.77 -0.18
C SER A 36 13.78 11.23 0.11
N ALA A 37 13.67 12.08 -0.92
CA ALA A 37 13.32 13.49 -0.75
C ALA A 37 11.94 13.67 -0.10
N VAL A 38 10.92 12.92 -0.54
CA VAL A 38 9.58 12.91 0.07
C VAL A 38 9.64 12.43 1.52
N ASN A 39 10.46 11.41 1.81
CA ASN A 39 10.60 10.86 3.15
C ASN A 39 11.39 11.75 4.11
N GLU A 40 12.23 12.66 3.63
CA GLU A 40 13.05 13.56 4.45
C GLU A 40 12.35 14.91 4.67
N ASP A 41 11.64 15.43 3.66
CA ASP A 41 10.90 16.69 3.74
C ASP A 41 9.55 16.53 4.46
N PRO A 42 9.33 17.20 5.61
CA PRO A 42 8.06 17.12 6.33
C PRO A 42 6.83 17.56 5.54
N ILE A 43 6.95 18.57 4.68
CA ILE A 43 5.85 19.12 3.89
C ILE A 43 5.45 18.09 2.82
N LEU A 44 6.43 17.55 2.08
CA LEU A 44 6.15 16.53 1.06
C LEU A 44 5.59 15.24 1.68
N ARG A 45 6.04 14.88 2.88
CA ARG A 45 5.51 13.73 3.62
C ARG A 45 4.06 13.95 4.03
N GLU A 46 3.72 15.15 4.51
CA GLU A 46 2.34 15.52 4.85
C GLU A 46 1.44 15.54 3.62
N GLU A 47 1.88 16.15 2.52
CA GLU A 47 1.16 16.12 1.24
C GLU A 47 0.90 14.70 0.75
N SER A 48 1.93 13.84 0.79
CA SER A 48 1.80 12.43 0.40
C SER A 48 0.82 11.67 1.29
N MET A 49 0.78 11.98 2.60
CA MET A 49 -0.19 11.40 3.52
C MET A 49 -1.61 11.89 3.23
N ASN A 50 -1.78 13.18 2.95
CA ASN A 50 -3.08 13.76 2.61
C ASN A 50 -3.63 13.18 1.31
N GLU A 51 -2.80 13.02 0.28
CA GLU A 51 -3.18 12.36 -0.98
C GLU A 51 -3.61 10.90 -0.75
N PHE A 52 -2.91 10.18 0.12
CA PHE A 52 -3.28 8.82 0.51
C PHE A 52 -4.65 8.77 1.20
N LEU A 53 -4.86 9.63 2.21
CA LEU A 53 -6.11 9.69 2.95
C LEU A 53 -7.29 10.08 2.06
N GLN A 54 -7.08 11.01 1.13
CA GLN A 54 -8.09 11.39 0.14
C GLN A 54 -8.43 10.25 -0.80
N ALA A 55 -7.44 9.51 -1.30
CA ALA A 55 -7.67 8.34 -2.17
C ALA A 55 -8.41 7.22 -1.43
N TRP A 56 -8.12 7.02 -0.14
CA TRP A 56 -8.85 6.06 0.69
C TRP A 56 -10.31 6.48 0.87
N ALA A 57 -10.53 7.73 1.26
CA ALA A 57 -11.87 8.27 1.51
C ALA A 57 -12.73 8.38 0.23
N SER A 58 -12.12 8.52 -0.95
CA SER A 58 -12.87 8.65 -2.21
C SER A 58 -13.51 7.34 -2.69
N VAL A 59 -13.07 6.19 -2.18
CA VAL A 59 -13.60 4.87 -2.59
C VAL A 59 -14.37 4.16 -1.48
N GLY A 60 -14.22 4.55 -0.21
CA GLY A 60 -14.95 3.98 0.91
C GLY A 60 -16.37 4.54 0.98
N ILE A 61 -17.26 4.02 0.14
CA ILE A 61 -18.64 4.52 -0.01
C ILE A 61 -19.53 4.05 1.15
N ASN A 62 -19.12 2.99 1.85
CA ASN A 62 -19.75 2.56 3.08
C ASN A 62 -19.06 3.31 4.23
N GLU A 63 -19.82 4.09 5.00
CA GLU A 63 -19.32 4.94 6.10
C GLU A 63 -18.66 4.15 7.27
N ASP A 64 -18.37 2.85 7.09
CA ASP A 64 -17.70 1.98 8.05
C ASP A 64 -16.17 2.14 8.06
N GLY A 65 -15.62 2.93 7.13
CA GLY A 65 -14.18 3.23 7.03
C GLY A 65 -13.35 2.06 6.49
N ARG A 66 -13.98 1.05 5.89
CA ARG A 66 -13.35 -0.16 5.37
C ARG A 66 -13.52 -0.24 3.86
N LEU A 67 -12.57 -0.91 3.21
CA LEU A 67 -12.62 -1.16 1.78
C LEU A 67 -12.96 -2.61 1.50
N SER A 68 -14.06 -2.84 0.79
CA SER A 68 -14.31 -4.09 0.07
C SER A 68 -13.22 -4.32 -1.00
N GLN A 69 -13.22 -5.51 -1.61
CA GLN A 69 -12.20 -5.85 -2.59
C GLN A 69 -12.20 -4.91 -3.80
N ASP A 70 -13.37 -4.56 -4.35
CA ASP A 70 -13.46 -3.68 -5.53
C ASP A 70 -13.12 -2.22 -5.20
N GLU A 71 -13.49 -1.75 -4.01
CA GLU A 71 -13.09 -0.43 -3.51
C GLU A 71 -11.57 -0.37 -3.33
N PHE A 72 -10.96 -1.44 -2.81
CA PHE A 72 -9.50 -1.52 -2.69
C PHE A 72 -8.79 -1.51 -4.04
N VAL A 73 -9.28 -2.22 -5.05
CA VAL A 73 -8.71 -2.19 -6.41
C VAL A 73 -8.73 -0.75 -6.95
N SER A 74 -9.86 -0.05 -6.78
CA SER A 74 -10.01 1.34 -7.19
C SER A 74 -9.06 2.27 -6.43
N PHE A 75 -8.97 2.11 -5.11
CA PHE A 75 -8.02 2.83 -4.27
C PHE A 75 -6.57 2.59 -4.69
N ASN A 76 -6.17 1.33 -4.89
CA ASN A 76 -4.78 0.98 -5.18
C ASN A 76 -4.35 1.54 -6.54
N SER A 77 -5.24 1.53 -7.52
CA SER A 77 -5.01 2.17 -8.82
C SER A 77 -4.78 3.68 -8.67
N GLN A 78 -5.64 4.38 -7.93
CA GLN A 78 -5.49 5.81 -7.65
C GLN A 78 -4.21 6.11 -6.85
N HIS A 79 -3.90 5.29 -5.86
CA HIS A 79 -2.71 5.43 -5.03
C HIS A 79 -1.43 5.27 -5.86
N LEU A 80 -1.36 4.27 -6.74
CA LEU A 80 -0.23 4.08 -7.66
C LEU A 80 -0.11 5.23 -8.66
N ALA A 81 -1.20 5.81 -9.13
CA ALA A 81 -1.17 7.00 -9.98
C ALA A 81 -0.57 8.22 -9.25
N ASN A 82 -0.91 8.41 -7.96
CA ASN A 82 -0.31 9.46 -7.12
C ASN A 82 1.19 9.21 -6.92
N ILE A 83 1.58 7.97 -6.64
CA ILE A 83 3.00 7.58 -6.53
C ILE A 83 3.74 7.87 -7.84
N LEU A 84 3.17 7.47 -8.98
CA LEU A 84 3.76 7.71 -10.30
C LEU A 84 3.98 9.20 -10.55
N LYS A 85 2.96 10.03 -10.27
CA LYS A 85 3.05 11.49 -10.42
C LYS A 85 4.16 12.09 -9.55
N ARG A 86 4.31 11.59 -8.31
CA ARG A 86 5.25 12.12 -7.32
C ARG A 86 6.69 11.66 -7.55
N LEU A 87 6.88 10.39 -7.90
CA LEU A 87 8.20 9.77 -7.99
C LEU A 87 8.72 9.68 -9.43
N GLY A 88 7.85 9.86 -10.43
CA GLY A 88 8.14 9.56 -11.84
C GLY A 88 8.12 8.07 -12.16
N TRP A 89 7.78 7.23 -11.17
CA TRP A 89 7.74 5.77 -11.30
C TRP A 89 6.78 5.17 -10.26
N ALA A 90 6.06 4.12 -10.64
CA ALA A 90 5.28 3.28 -9.74
C ALA A 90 5.33 1.83 -10.23
N PRO A 91 5.18 0.83 -9.35
CA PRO A 91 5.07 -0.56 -9.78
C PRO A 91 3.79 -0.74 -10.61
N ALA A 92 3.90 -1.48 -11.72
CA ALA A 92 2.74 -1.84 -12.52
C ALA A 92 2.02 -3.03 -11.87
N LEU A 93 1.08 -2.74 -10.97
CA LEU A 93 0.17 -3.74 -10.39
C LEU A 93 -1.11 -3.81 -11.21
N THR A 94 -1.55 -5.04 -11.49
CA THR A 94 -2.85 -5.28 -12.13
C THR A 94 -3.99 -5.23 -11.10
N ASP A 95 -5.22 -5.23 -11.58
CA ASP A 95 -6.40 -5.42 -10.72
C ASP A 95 -6.31 -6.77 -10.00
N GLU A 96 -5.81 -7.82 -10.65
CA GLU A 96 -5.63 -9.14 -10.05
C GLU A 96 -4.58 -9.12 -8.93
N ASP A 97 -3.44 -8.45 -9.14
CA ASP A 97 -2.42 -8.24 -8.11
C ASP A 97 -3.04 -7.50 -6.90
N SER A 98 -3.88 -6.50 -7.16
CA SER A 98 -4.59 -5.72 -6.13
C SER A 98 -5.60 -6.57 -5.35
N ARG A 99 -6.37 -7.42 -6.04
CA ARG A 99 -7.29 -8.37 -5.40
C ARG A 99 -6.55 -9.38 -4.54
N HIS A 100 -5.38 -9.83 -4.97
CA HIS A 100 -4.53 -10.75 -4.21
C HIS A 100 -4.02 -10.08 -2.93
N ILE A 101 -3.52 -8.84 -3.02
CA ILE A 101 -3.10 -8.05 -1.85
C ILE A 101 -4.26 -7.88 -0.87
N TRP A 102 -5.45 -7.48 -1.36
CA TRP A 102 -6.63 -7.33 -0.51
C TRP A 102 -6.96 -8.63 0.23
N LYS A 103 -6.96 -9.77 -0.48
CA LYS A 103 -7.27 -11.07 0.10
C LYS A 103 -6.25 -11.45 1.18
N ALA A 104 -4.97 -11.18 0.95
CA ALA A 104 -3.94 -11.44 1.96
C ALA A 104 -4.19 -10.61 3.23
N ILE A 105 -4.50 -9.31 3.09
CA ILE A 105 -4.80 -8.43 4.24
C ILE A 105 -6.06 -8.90 4.98
N TYR A 106 -7.11 -9.22 4.22
CA TYR A 106 -8.40 -9.65 4.76
C TYR A 106 -8.31 -10.96 5.53
N THR A 107 -7.53 -11.93 5.05
CA THR A 107 -7.50 -13.30 5.61
C THR A 107 -6.95 -13.36 7.04
N LEU A 108 -6.12 -12.40 7.46
CA LEU A 108 -5.67 -12.31 8.85
C LEU A 108 -6.79 -11.85 9.81
N ASN A 109 -7.87 -11.27 9.28
CA ASN A 109 -8.96 -10.69 10.07
C ASN A 109 -10.32 -10.95 9.41
N LEU A 110 -10.71 -12.22 9.30
CA LEU A 110 -11.93 -12.70 8.62
C LEU A 110 -13.26 -12.22 9.20
N ASN A 111 -13.25 -11.41 10.26
CA ASN A 111 -14.45 -11.00 10.98
C ASN A 111 -15.04 -9.67 10.46
N ASP A 112 -14.43 -9.07 9.43
CA ASP A 112 -14.77 -7.75 8.93
C ASP A 112 -15.45 -7.80 7.56
N ASN A 113 -16.17 -6.74 7.17
CA ASN A 113 -16.75 -6.59 5.82
C ASN A 113 -15.79 -5.97 4.80
N GLY A 114 -14.52 -5.82 5.17
CA GLY A 114 -13.50 -5.16 4.36
C GLY A 114 -12.25 -4.89 5.17
N ILE A 115 -11.22 -4.36 4.50
CA ILE A 115 -9.96 -4.04 5.16
C ILE A 115 -9.99 -2.61 5.71
N SER A 116 -9.54 -2.43 6.95
CA SER A 116 -9.38 -1.09 7.55
C SER A 116 -8.02 -0.49 7.19
N MET A 117 -7.90 0.83 7.42
CA MET A 117 -6.62 1.53 7.26
C MET A 117 -5.54 0.98 8.21
N GLU A 118 -5.93 0.53 9.40
CA GLU A 118 -5.02 -0.12 10.35
C GLU A 118 -4.45 -1.42 9.77
N GLN A 119 -5.31 -2.27 9.22
CA GLN A 119 -4.91 -3.55 8.60
C GLN A 119 -4.02 -3.31 7.37
N TYR A 120 -4.36 -2.33 6.54
CA TYR A 120 -3.49 -1.91 5.43
C TYR A 120 -2.12 -1.40 5.93
N GLY A 121 -2.12 -0.64 7.04
CA GLY A 121 -0.90 -0.16 7.69
C GLY A 121 0.02 -1.29 8.16
N ARG A 122 -0.54 -2.40 8.68
CA ARG A 122 0.22 -3.60 9.08
C ARG A 122 0.89 -4.26 7.87
N TYR A 123 0.16 -4.44 6.77
CA TYR A 123 0.72 -4.90 5.51
C TYR A 123 1.84 -3.98 5.00
N HIS A 124 1.65 -2.66 5.05
CA HIS A 124 2.67 -1.71 4.63
C HIS A 124 3.93 -1.73 5.52
N ALA A 125 3.79 -2.04 6.81
CA ALA A 125 4.93 -2.24 7.71
C ALA A 125 5.77 -3.46 7.30
N VAL A 126 5.13 -4.55 6.89
CA VAL A 126 5.81 -5.74 6.33
C VAL A 126 6.51 -5.39 5.02
N MET A 127 5.84 -4.69 4.11
CA MET A 127 6.41 -4.28 2.83
C MET A 127 7.71 -3.48 2.97
N LYS A 128 7.81 -2.60 3.98
CA LYS A 128 9.03 -1.85 4.28
C LYS A 128 10.22 -2.72 4.67
N VAL A 129 9.99 -3.89 5.28
CA VAL A 129 11.07 -4.84 5.64
C VAL A 129 11.67 -5.46 4.38
N TYR A 130 10.86 -5.71 3.36
CA TYR A 130 11.27 -6.40 2.12
C TYR A 130 11.82 -5.47 1.03
N ILE A 131 11.42 -4.20 1.02
CA ILE A 131 11.81 -3.22 -0.01
C ILE A 131 13.05 -2.39 0.40
N ASN A 132 13.41 -2.38 1.68
CA ASN A 132 14.68 -1.80 2.17
C ASN A 132 15.88 -2.70 1.86
#